data_AF-A0A2V9MJW3-F1
#
_entry.id   AF-A0A2V9MJW3-F1
#
_cell.length_a   1.000
_cell.length_b   1.000
_cell.length_c   1.000
_cell.angle_alpha   90.00
_cell.angle_beta   90.00
_cell.angle_gamma   90.00
#
_symmetry.space_group_name_H-M   'P 1'
#
loop_
_entity.id
_entity.type
_entity.pdbx_description
1 polymer ?
#
loop_
_entity_poly.entity_id
_entity_poly.type
_entity_poly.pdbx_seq_one_letter_code
_entity_poly.pdbx_strand_id
1 'polypeptide(L)'
;MSIRPVKRLIKSKPTMEGAGVHLRRAFGFGNTKDFDPFLLLDDFRNDVPEDYLAGFPWHPHRGIETITYVLAGTVQHGDSMGNSGVISSGDVQWMTAGSGIIHQEMPKGDQAGRMHGFQLWANLPSSLKMTAPRYQEVKVGEIPEVTDDDGTHVRIVCGNFWGKTGPVQGIAADPIYLDVSVSPGRSKTLPVETTR
;
A
#
# COMPACT_ATOMS: atom_id res chain seq x y z
N MET A 1 1.14 23.90 19.13
CA MET A 1 1.28 22.71 18.27
C MET A 1 2.76 22.46 18.05
N SER A 2 3.25 21.24 18.26
CA SER A 2 4.64 20.87 17.98
C SER A 2 4.74 20.26 16.58
N ILE A 3 5.72 20.68 15.78
CA ILE A 3 6.02 20.04 14.50
C ILE A 3 6.82 18.77 14.77
N ARG A 4 6.41 17.64 14.18
CA ARG A 4 7.17 16.39 14.22
C ARG A 4 8.39 16.52 13.30
N PRO A 5 9.64 16.58 13.83
CA PRO A 5 10.81 16.72 12.97
C PRO A 5 11.10 15.43 12.20
N VAL A 6 11.62 15.57 10.99
CA VAL A 6 12.15 14.44 10.21
C VAL A 6 13.42 13.95 10.89
N LYS A 7 13.38 12.74 11.47
CA LYS A 7 14.54 12.12 12.13
C LYS A 7 15.59 11.63 11.14
N ARG A 8 15.16 11.13 9.99
CA ARG A 8 16.03 10.51 8.97
C ARG A 8 15.41 10.61 7.58
N LEU A 9 16.22 10.95 6.59
CA LEU A 9 15.87 10.87 5.17
C LEU A 9 16.55 9.63 4.57
N ILE A 10 15.78 8.79 3.89
CA ILE A 10 16.27 7.56 3.26
C ILE A 10 15.88 7.62 1.78
N LYS A 11 16.86 7.41 0.90
CA LYS A 11 16.60 7.27 -0.52
C LYS A 11 16.22 5.82 -0.82
N SER A 12 15.11 5.62 -1.54
CA SER A 12 14.70 4.29 -1.99
C SER A 12 15.75 3.67 -2.93
N LYS A 13 15.95 2.37 -2.79
CA LYS A 13 16.94 1.60 -3.54
C LYS A 13 16.28 0.84 -4.69
N PRO A 14 16.86 0.84 -5.91
CA PRO A 14 16.42 -0.08 -6.96
C PRO A 14 16.48 -1.52 -6.44
N THR A 15 15.47 -2.31 -6.77
CA THR A 15 15.32 -3.70 -6.34
C THR A 15 14.57 -4.47 -7.42
N MET A 16 14.86 -5.75 -7.54
CA MET A 16 14.18 -6.65 -8.46
C MET A 16 13.51 -7.76 -7.65
N GLU A 17 12.24 -8.02 -7.93
CA GLU A 17 11.41 -9.00 -7.20
C GLU A 17 10.55 -9.79 -8.20
N GLY A 18 9.81 -10.79 -7.70
CA GLY A 18 8.93 -11.60 -8.53
C GLY A 18 9.66 -12.27 -9.70
N ALA A 19 9.07 -12.20 -10.89
CA ALA A 19 9.66 -12.74 -12.12
C ALA A 19 10.53 -11.71 -12.87
N GLY A 20 11.27 -10.87 -12.14
CA GLY A 20 12.14 -9.84 -12.72
C GLY A 20 11.54 -8.43 -12.74
N VAL A 21 10.55 -8.18 -11.89
CA VAL A 21 9.91 -6.86 -11.80
C VAL A 21 10.86 -5.86 -11.17
N HIS A 22 11.07 -4.72 -11.84
CA HIS A 22 11.85 -3.61 -11.30
C HIS A 22 10.99 -2.77 -10.36
N LEU A 23 11.53 -2.40 -9.20
CA LEU A 23 10.86 -1.52 -8.25
C LEU A 23 11.87 -0.74 -7.42
N ARG A 24 11.38 0.14 -6.54
CA ARG A 24 12.21 0.86 -5.57
C ARG A 24 11.75 0.57 -4.15
N ARG A 25 12.62 -0.04 -3.35
CA ARG A 25 12.36 -0.30 -1.92
C ARG A 25 12.71 0.91 -1.07
N ALA A 26 11.73 1.46 -0.37
CA ALA A 26 11.91 2.58 0.56
C ALA A 26 12.47 2.10 1.91
N PHE A 27 11.86 1.08 2.48
CA PHE A 27 12.36 0.32 3.61
C PHE A 27 11.91 -1.14 3.49
N GLY A 28 12.65 -2.04 4.11
CA GLY A 28 12.31 -3.46 4.14
C GLY A 28 13.52 -4.31 4.47
N PHE A 29 13.29 -5.49 5.04
CA PHE A 29 14.28 -6.48 5.49
C PHE A 29 15.33 -5.93 6.50
N GLY A 30 15.64 -6.72 7.54
CA GLY A 30 16.61 -6.32 8.58
C GLY A 30 15.96 -5.65 9.80
N ASN A 31 16.52 -4.54 10.28
CA ASN A 31 16.02 -3.87 11.49
C ASN A 31 14.76 -3.04 11.21
N THR A 32 13.60 -3.63 11.45
CA THR A 32 12.28 -3.00 11.29
C THR A 32 11.86 -2.12 12.49
N LYS A 33 12.70 -1.97 13.53
CA LYS A 33 12.32 -1.27 14.77
C LYS A 33 11.87 0.18 14.55
N ASP A 34 12.45 0.87 13.57
CA ASP A 34 12.07 2.25 13.23
C ASP A 34 10.69 2.33 12.53
N PHE A 35 10.21 1.22 11.97
CA PHE A 35 9.04 1.16 11.10
C PHE A 35 7.92 0.25 11.61
N ASP A 36 8.14 -0.53 12.67
CA ASP A 36 7.13 -1.37 13.32
C ASP A 36 5.83 -0.57 13.56
N PRO A 37 4.65 -1.06 13.11
CA PRO A 37 4.34 -2.41 12.62
C PRO A 37 4.62 -2.70 11.13
N PHE A 38 5.17 -1.76 10.37
CA PHE A 38 5.44 -1.94 8.94
C PHE A 38 6.76 -2.66 8.67
N LEU A 39 6.71 -3.62 7.75
CA LEU A 39 7.82 -4.52 7.44
C LEU A 39 8.54 -4.15 6.15
N LEU A 40 7.81 -3.60 5.17
CA LEU A 40 8.30 -3.29 3.84
C LEU A 40 7.43 -2.23 3.19
N LEU A 41 8.03 -1.31 2.42
CA LEU A 41 7.35 -0.42 1.49
C LEU A 41 8.12 -0.40 0.17
N ASP A 42 7.47 -0.91 -0.88
CA ASP A 42 7.97 -0.90 -2.25
C ASP A 42 7.13 0.07 -3.10
N ASP A 43 7.81 0.89 -3.88
CA ASP A 43 7.26 1.70 -4.97
C ASP A 43 7.51 0.95 -6.27
N PHE A 44 6.47 0.32 -6.83
CA PHE A 44 6.57 -0.49 -8.05
C PHE A 44 6.38 0.33 -9.33
N ARG A 45 6.49 1.67 -9.25
CA ARG A 45 6.35 2.58 -10.40
C ARG A 45 7.29 2.25 -11.55
N ASN A 46 6.70 1.96 -12.70
CA ASN A 46 7.36 1.79 -13.99
C ASN A 46 6.53 2.39 -15.12
N ASP A 47 7.23 2.85 -16.16
CA ASP A 47 6.65 3.34 -17.43
C ASP A 47 7.06 2.47 -18.63
N VAL A 48 7.79 1.38 -18.37
CA VAL A 48 8.33 0.45 -19.36
C VAL A 48 7.71 -0.92 -19.10
N PRO A 49 6.80 -1.42 -19.95
CA PRO A 49 6.09 -2.68 -19.72
C PRO A 49 6.98 -3.90 -19.44
N GLU A 50 8.12 -3.99 -20.11
CA GLU A 50 9.08 -5.08 -19.95
C GLU A 50 9.59 -5.21 -18.50
N ASP A 51 9.63 -4.09 -17.77
CA ASP A 51 10.13 -4.02 -16.40
C ASP A 51 9.10 -4.49 -15.36
N TYR A 52 7.83 -4.75 -15.73
CA TYR A 52 6.80 -5.16 -14.77
C TYR A 52 5.86 -6.29 -15.24
N LEU A 53 5.70 -6.53 -16.55
CA LEU A 53 4.67 -7.44 -17.07
C LEU A 53 4.83 -8.90 -16.62
N ALA A 54 6.06 -9.31 -16.31
CA ALA A 54 6.34 -10.63 -15.76
C ALA A 54 5.71 -10.84 -14.36
N GLY A 55 5.46 -9.75 -13.64
CA GLY A 55 4.71 -9.71 -12.39
C GLY A 55 5.30 -10.53 -11.25
N PHE A 56 4.42 -10.89 -10.33
CA PHE A 56 4.70 -11.69 -9.15
C PHE A 56 3.87 -12.98 -9.26
N PRO A 57 4.42 -14.04 -9.90
CA PRO A 57 3.75 -15.33 -9.99
C PRO A 57 3.42 -15.92 -8.61
N TRP A 58 2.69 -17.04 -8.60
CA TRP A 58 2.29 -17.74 -7.39
C TRP A 58 3.38 -17.83 -6.32
N HIS A 59 3.18 -17.12 -5.21
CA HIS A 59 4.10 -17.05 -4.08
C HIS A 59 3.36 -17.01 -2.74
N PRO A 60 3.98 -17.50 -1.65
CA PRO A 60 3.32 -17.59 -0.34
C PRO A 60 3.53 -16.33 0.51
N HIS A 61 2.55 -16.04 1.37
CA HIS A 61 2.68 -15.16 2.54
C HIS A 61 2.13 -15.84 3.79
N ARG A 62 2.64 -15.47 4.97
CA ARG A 62 2.14 -15.93 6.29
C ARG A 62 2.45 -14.89 7.37
N GLY A 63 1.51 -14.68 8.29
CA GLY A 63 1.72 -13.90 9.51
C GLY A 63 1.86 -12.40 9.30
N ILE A 64 1.46 -11.90 8.14
CA ILE A 64 1.50 -10.49 7.73
C ILE A 64 0.20 -10.09 7.03
N GLU A 65 0.07 -8.80 6.78
CA GLU A 65 -0.90 -8.23 5.85
C GLU A 65 -0.15 -7.54 4.70
N THR A 66 -0.67 -7.61 3.48
CA THR A 66 -0.14 -6.93 2.30
C THR A 66 -1.16 -5.95 1.76
N ILE A 67 -0.72 -4.73 1.46
CA ILE A 67 -1.55 -3.65 0.96
C ILE A 67 -1.01 -3.22 -0.40
N THR A 68 -1.82 -3.39 -1.44
CA THR A 68 -1.52 -2.98 -2.80
C THR A 68 -2.37 -1.75 -3.12
N TYR A 69 -1.75 -0.59 -3.32
CA TYR A 69 -2.44 0.64 -3.73
C TYR A 69 -1.99 1.06 -5.13
N VAL A 70 -2.91 1.04 -6.10
CA VAL A 70 -2.59 1.33 -7.51
C VAL A 70 -2.85 2.80 -7.81
N LEU A 71 -1.85 3.51 -8.33
CA LEU A 71 -1.95 4.90 -8.76
C LEU A 71 -2.25 5.03 -10.25
N ALA A 72 -1.67 4.15 -11.07
CA ALA A 72 -1.89 4.09 -12.51
C ALA A 72 -1.74 2.66 -13.02
N GLY A 73 -2.56 2.29 -14.00
CA GLY A 73 -2.57 0.94 -14.57
C GLY A 73 -3.52 0.00 -13.84
N THR A 74 -3.34 -1.29 -14.08
CA THR A 74 -4.15 -2.35 -13.46
C THR A 74 -3.28 -3.52 -13.05
N VAL A 75 -3.69 -4.22 -11.99
CA VAL A 75 -3.07 -5.47 -11.52
C VAL A 75 -4.14 -6.55 -11.47
N GLN A 76 -3.91 -7.66 -12.17
CA GLN A 76 -4.72 -8.85 -12.01
C GLN A 76 -4.20 -9.66 -10.84
N HIS A 77 -5.07 -10.16 -9.97
CA HIS A 77 -4.66 -11.04 -8.88
C HIS A 77 -5.47 -12.34 -8.86
N GLY A 78 -4.90 -13.36 -8.23
CA GLY A 78 -5.57 -14.61 -7.94
C GLY A 78 -4.92 -15.31 -6.75
N ASP A 79 -5.70 -16.08 -5.99
CA ASP A 79 -5.22 -16.74 -4.78
C ASP A 79 -5.68 -18.20 -4.61
N SER A 80 -5.08 -18.87 -3.64
CA SER A 80 -5.34 -20.28 -3.30
C SER A 80 -6.70 -20.55 -2.64
N MET A 81 -7.44 -19.52 -2.24
CA MET A 81 -8.84 -19.64 -1.78
C MET A 81 -9.83 -19.50 -2.94
N GLY A 82 -9.35 -19.21 -4.15
CA GLY A 82 -10.16 -19.06 -5.35
C GLY A 82 -10.65 -17.63 -5.60
N ASN A 83 -10.18 -16.62 -4.84
CA ASN A 83 -10.49 -15.24 -5.21
C ASN A 83 -9.62 -14.82 -6.39
N SER A 84 -10.16 -13.95 -7.23
CA SER A 84 -9.45 -13.34 -8.34
C SER A 84 -10.14 -12.04 -8.73
N GLY A 85 -9.38 -11.08 -9.23
CA GLY A 85 -9.92 -9.77 -9.54
C GLY A 85 -8.92 -8.87 -10.24
N VAL A 86 -9.34 -7.61 -10.44
CA VAL A 86 -8.52 -6.55 -11.01
C VAL A 86 -8.52 -5.36 -10.06
N ILE A 87 -7.32 -4.95 -9.65
CA ILE A 87 -7.06 -3.73 -8.90
C ILE A 87 -6.77 -2.64 -9.93
N SER A 88 -7.61 -1.62 -10.00
CA SER A 88 -7.49 -0.53 -10.98
C SER A 88 -6.90 0.73 -10.36
N SER A 89 -6.56 1.73 -11.18
CA SER A 89 -6.11 3.04 -10.70
C SER A 89 -7.04 3.63 -9.64
N GLY A 90 -6.48 3.91 -8.46
CA GLY A 90 -7.18 4.41 -7.28
C GLY A 90 -7.73 3.31 -6.35
N ASP A 91 -7.76 2.05 -6.78
CA ASP A 91 -8.21 0.93 -5.94
C ASP A 91 -7.12 0.53 -4.93
N VAL A 92 -7.58 -0.05 -3.83
CA VAL A 92 -6.74 -0.66 -2.80
C VAL A 92 -7.15 -2.11 -2.63
N GLN A 93 -6.16 -3.00 -2.57
CA GLN A 93 -6.34 -4.35 -2.07
C GLN A 93 -5.64 -4.49 -0.73
N TRP A 94 -6.36 -4.99 0.27
CA TRP A 94 -5.82 -5.33 1.58
C TRP A 94 -6.01 -6.83 1.86
N MET A 95 -4.91 -7.57 1.86
CA MET A 95 -4.91 -9.01 2.13
C MET A 95 -4.31 -9.29 3.51
N THR A 96 -5.07 -9.94 4.38
CA THR A 96 -4.54 -10.53 5.61
C THR A 96 -4.12 -11.97 5.28
N ALA A 97 -2.81 -12.27 5.30
CA ALA A 97 -2.32 -13.60 4.97
C ALA A 97 -2.52 -14.61 6.11
N GLY A 98 -2.46 -14.16 7.37
CA GLY A 98 -2.73 -14.99 8.55
C GLY A 98 -1.96 -16.33 8.53
N SER A 99 -2.66 -17.44 8.73
CA SER A 99 -2.10 -18.80 8.73
C SER A 99 -1.38 -19.20 7.43
N GLY A 100 -1.68 -18.51 6.33
CA GLY A 100 -0.95 -18.62 5.08
C GLY A 100 -1.86 -18.52 3.86
N ILE A 101 -1.33 -17.92 2.80
CA ILE A 101 -1.99 -17.82 1.50
C ILE A 101 -0.95 -17.90 0.38
N ILE A 102 -1.30 -18.56 -0.72
CA ILE A 102 -0.52 -18.53 -1.96
C ILE A 102 -1.30 -17.67 -2.95
N HIS A 103 -0.65 -16.67 -3.54
CA HIS A 103 -1.29 -15.74 -4.47
C HIS A 103 -0.35 -15.26 -5.56
N GLN A 104 -0.91 -14.61 -6.57
CA GLN A 104 -0.16 -13.98 -7.65
C GLN A 104 -0.70 -12.57 -7.91
N GLU A 105 0.19 -11.68 -8.34
CA GLU A 105 -0.12 -10.30 -8.69
C GLU A 105 0.54 -10.00 -10.04
N MET A 106 -0.27 -9.81 -11.07
CA MET A 106 0.16 -9.72 -12.48
C MET A 106 -0.19 -8.34 -13.02
N PRO A 107 0.75 -7.37 -12.97
CA PRO A 107 0.50 -6.02 -13.46
C PRO A 107 0.31 -6.03 -14.98
N LYS A 108 -0.62 -5.21 -15.46
CA LYS A 108 -0.93 -5.01 -16.88
C LYS A 108 -0.62 -3.60 -17.35
N GLY A 109 -0.51 -2.65 -16.43
CA GLY A 109 -0.33 -1.23 -16.74
C GLY A 109 -1.56 -0.58 -17.38
N ASP A 110 -1.39 0.65 -17.87
CA ASP A 110 -2.38 1.38 -18.66
C ASP A 110 -1.99 1.45 -20.14
N GLN A 111 -2.81 2.14 -20.96
CA GLN A 111 -2.55 2.31 -22.39
C GLN A 111 -1.27 3.11 -22.70
N ALA A 112 -0.74 3.87 -21.74
CA ALA A 112 0.52 4.60 -21.86
C ALA A 112 1.72 3.80 -21.33
N GLY A 113 1.51 2.53 -20.94
CA GLY A 113 2.56 1.66 -20.39
C GLY A 113 2.88 1.94 -18.92
N ARG A 114 2.06 2.74 -18.22
CA ARG A 114 2.30 3.10 -16.82
C ARG A 114 1.75 2.03 -15.89
N MET A 115 2.58 1.60 -14.95
CA MET A 115 2.18 0.79 -13.80
C MET A 115 2.74 1.42 -12.53
N HIS A 116 1.91 2.16 -11.82
CA HIS A 116 2.34 2.96 -10.67
C HIS A 116 1.58 2.53 -9.44
N GLY A 117 2.26 2.45 -8.30
CA GLY A 117 1.62 2.15 -7.03
C GLY A 117 2.60 1.69 -5.98
N PHE A 118 2.04 1.31 -4.84
CA PHE A 118 2.80 0.93 -3.65
C PHE A 118 2.38 -0.43 -3.12
N GLN A 119 3.36 -1.21 -2.67
CA GLN A 119 3.17 -2.40 -1.86
C GLN A 119 3.65 -2.10 -0.44
N LEU A 120 2.76 -2.17 0.55
CA LEU A 120 3.09 -2.02 1.96
C LEU A 120 2.82 -3.34 2.67
N TRP A 121 3.76 -3.82 3.48
CA TRP A 121 3.55 -4.98 4.35
C TRP A 121 3.44 -4.54 5.80
N ALA A 122 2.42 -5.05 6.49
CA ALA A 122 2.22 -4.84 7.92
C ALA A 122 2.35 -6.15 8.68
N ASN A 123 2.98 -6.09 9.85
CA ASN A 123 3.16 -7.23 10.73
C ASN A 123 1.85 -7.53 11.48
N LEU A 124 1.45 -8.81 11.55
CA LEU A 124 0.38 -9.21 12.48
C LEU A 124 0.95 -9.43 13.89
N PRO A 125 0.25 -8.99 14.96
CA PRO A 125 0.56 -9.39 16.33
C PRO A 125 0.60 -10.92 16.48
N SER A 126 1.40 -11.42 17.42
CA SER A 126 1.60 -12.87 17.63
C SER A 126 0.28 -13.66 17.72
N SER A 127 -0.72 -13.13 18.44
CA SER A 127 -2.04 -13.75 18.60
C SER A 127 -2.86 -13.83 17.30
N LEU A 128 -2.56 -13.01 16.30
CA LEU A 128 -3.29 -12.93 15.04
C LEU A 128 -2.56 -13.58 13.86
N LYS A 129 -1.28 -13.97 14.03
CA LYS A 129 -0.46 -14.55 12.94
C LYS A 129 -1.04 -15.82 12.32
N MET A 130 -1.93 -16.52 13.03
CA MET A 130 -2.55 -17.77 12.57
C MET A 130 -4.05 -17.64 12.30
N THR A 131 -4.58 -16.41 12.19
CA THR A 131 -5.98 -16.20 11.78
C THR A 131 -6.21 -16.72 10.35
N ALA A 132 -7.45 -17.01 10.01
CA ALA A 132 -7.82 -17.35 8.63
C ALA A 132 -7.47 -16.19 7.68
N PRO A 133 -6.96 -16.47 6.46
CA PRO A 133 -6.72 -15.43 5.47
C PRO A 133 -8.02 -14.71 5.09
N ARG A 134 -7.93 -13.41 4.80
CA ARG A 134 -9.09 -12.61 4.34
C ARG A 134 -8.67 -11.51 3.38
N TYR A 135 -9.62 -11.04 2.59
CA TYR A 135 -9.46 -9.96 1.61
C TYR A 135 -10.43 -8.82 1.87
N GLN A 136 -9.94 -7.60 1.64
CA GLN A 136 -10.77 -6.41 1.45
C GLN A 136 -10.32 -5.75 0.14
N GLU A 137 -11.19 -5.80 -0.85
CA GLU A 137 -11.04 -4.99 -2.06
C GLU A 137 -11.83 -3.71 -1.87
N VAL A 138 -11.16 -2.58 -2.08
CA VAL A 138 -11.74 -1.26 -1.96
C VAL A 138 -11.60 -0.57 -3.31
N LYS A 139 -12.73 -0.25 -3.93
CA LYS A 139 -12.74 0.50 -5.19
C LYS A 139 -12.54 1.99 -4.92
N VAL A 140 -11.95 2.69 -5.89
CA VAL A 140 -11.67 4.12 -5.79
C VAL A 140 -12.89 4.95 -5.34
N GLY A 141 -14.10 4.58 -5.79
CA GLY A 141 -15.35 5.28 -5.42
C GLY A 141 -15.79 5.09 -3.97
N GLU A 142 -15.20 4.14 -3.25
CA GLU A 142 -15.47 3.87 -1.83
C GLU A 142 -14.47 4.59 -0.92
N ILE A 143 -13.36 5.10 -1.46
CA ILE A 143 -12.34 5.81 -0.70
C ILE A 143 -12.78 7.27 -0.54
N PRO A 144 -13.04 7.75 0.68
CA PRO A 144 -13.42 9.13 0.88
C PRO A 144 -12.28 10.07 0.47
N GLU A 145 -12.67 11.15 -0.20
CA GLU A 145 -11.78 12.23 -0.57
C GLU A 145 -12.18 13.52 0.18
N VAL A 146 -11.19 14.30 0.62
CA VAL A 146 -11.38 15.62 1.23
C VAL A 146 -10.44 16.61 0.56
N THR A 147 -10.97 17.76 0.18
CA THR A 147 -10.18 18.88 -0.32
C THR A 147 -10.33 20.05 0.64
N ASP A 148 -9.21 20.58 1.11
CA ASP A 148 -9.18 21.75 1.99
C ASP A 148 -9.21 23.07 1.18
N ASP A 149 -9.37 24.20 1.87
CA ASP A 149 -9.49 25.54 1.29
C ASP A 149 -8.30 25.96 0.39
N ASP A 150 -7.10 25.48 0.69
CA ASP A 150 -5.88 25.73 -0.07
C ASP A 150 -5.69 24.79 -1.27
N GLY A 151 -6.65 23.92 -1.54
CA GLY A 151 -6.60 22.94 -2.63
C GLY A 151 -5.81 21.67 -2.29
N THR A 152 -5.36 21.49 -1.05
CA THR A 152 -4.79 20.21 -0.60
C THR A 152 -5.85 19.14 -0.69
N HIS A 153 -5.57 18.08 -1.45
CA HIS A 153 -6.48 16.96 -1.66
C HIS A 153 -5.95 15.72 -0.95
N VAL A 154 -6.82 15.03 -0.21
CA VAL A 154 -6.48 13.84 0.57
C VAL A 154 -7.47 12.73 0.28
N ARG A 155 -6.96 11.54 -0.06
CA ARG A 155 -7.73 10.29 -0.06
C ARG A 155 -7.44 9.52 1.22
N ILE A 156 -8.49 9.07 1.90
CA ILE A 156 -8.38 8.37 3.19
C ILE A 156 -8.48 6.87 2.94
N VAL A 157 -7.34 6.22 2.69
CA VAL A 157 -7.27 4.77 2.42
C VAL A 157 -7.61 3.96 3.67
N CYS A 158 -7.06 4.35 4.82
CA CYS A 158 -7.31 3.70 6.12
C CYS A 158 -7.22 4.72 7.26
N GLY A 159 -7.98 4.49 8.33
CA GLY A 159 -8.02 5.34 9.52
C GLY A 159 -9.01 6.51 9.41
N ASN A 160 -8.95 7.43 10.38
CA ASN A 160 -9.78 8.64 10.41
C ASN A 160 -8.91 9.88 10.15
N PHE A 161 -9.32 10.71 9.20
CA PHE A 161 -8.65 11.96 8.91
C PHE A 161 -9.65 13.03 8.46
N TRP A 162 -9.55 14.22 9.04
CA TRP A 162 -10.45 15.36 8.77
C TRP A 162 -11.95 15.00 8.78
N GLY A 163 -12.37 14.16 9.74
CA GLY A 163 -13.76 13.78 9.92
C GLY A 163 -14.29 12.77 8.89
N LYS A 164 -13.41 12.20 8.05
CA LYS A 164 -13.73 11.07 7.17
C LYS A 164 -13.00 9.81 7.64
N THR A 165 -13.63 8.67 7.42
CA THR A 165 -13.10 7.36 7.81
C THR A 165 -12.89 6.51 6.57
N GLY A 166 -11.67 5.99 6.41
CA GLY A 166 -11.34 5.10 5.31
C GLY A 166 -12.15 3.80 5.34
N PRO A 167 -12.37 3.17 4.19
CA PRO A 167 -13.25 2.01 4.05
C PRO A 167 -12.63 0.71 4.57
N VAL A 168 -11.29 0.64 4.68
CA VAL A 168 -10.59 -0.54 5.20
C VAL A 168 -10.83 -0.68 6.70
N GLN A 169 -11.26 -1.86 7.15
CA GLN A 169 -11.61 -2.11 8.56
C GLN A 169 -10.95 -3.36 9.17
N GLY A 170 -10.88 -3.37 10.50
CA GLY A 170 -10.41 -4.52 11.28
C GLY A 170 -8.93 -4.84 11.07
N ILE A 171 -8.10 -3.83 10.77
CA ILE A 171 -6.67 -3.98 10.55
C ILE A 171 -5.94 -4.03 11.88
N ALA A 172 -5.06 -5.02 12.07
CA ALA A 172 -4.39 -5.22 13.35
C ALA A 172 -3.42 -4.08 13.71
N ALA A 173 -2.75 -3.52 12.70
CA ALA A 173 -1.86 -2.38 12.86
C ALA A 173 -2.60 -1.03 13.07
N ASP A 174 -3.91 -1.00 12.78
CA ASP A 174 -4.79 0.18 12.82
C ASP A 174 -4.15 1.46 12.26
N PRO A 175 -3.60 1.48 11.04
CA PRO A 175 -2.82 2.63 10.56
C PRO A 175 -3.71 3.76 10.04
N ILE A 176 -3.17 4.99 10.09
CA ILE A 176 -3.65 6.09 9.24
C ILE A 176 -2.85 6.03 7.93
N TYR A 177 -3.50 5.69 6.83
CA TYR A 177 -2.90 5.65 5.49
C TYR A 177 -3.64 6.64 4.59
N LEU A 178 -2.92 7.68 4.17
CA LEU A 178 -3.43 8.78 3.35
C LEU A 178 -2.64 8.88 2.05
N ASP A 179 -3.33 9.18 0.96
CA ASP A 179 -2.73 9.74 -0.25
C ASP A 179 -2.97 11.24 -0.25
N VAL A 180 -1.90 12.04 -0.27
CA VAL A 180 -1.96 13.49 -0.09
C VAL A 180 -1.32 14.18 -1.28
N SER A 181 -2.10 15.05 -1.92
CA SER A 181 -1.65 15.94 -3.00
C SER A 181 -1.73 17.40 -2.55
N VAL A 182 -0.57 18.08 -2.56
CA VAL A 182 -0.46 19.52 -2.26
C VAL A 182 -0.06 20.26 -3.54
N SER A 183 -0.74 21.35 -3.85
CA SER A 183 -0.48 22.12 -5.06
C SER A 183 0.91 22.78 -5.05
N PRO A 184 1.55 22.99 -6.22
CA PRO A 184 2.86 23.62 -6.31
C PRO A 184 2.95 24.96 -5.56
N GLY A 185 4.05 25.17 -4.83
CA GLY A 185 4.29 26.40 -4.08
C GLY A 185 3.46 26.56 -2.79
N ARG A 186 2.63 25.58 -2.44
CA ARG A 186 1.88 25.56 -1.17
C ARG A 186 2.61 24.76 -0.11
N SER A 187 2.36 25.13 1.15
CA SER A 187 2.80 24.40 2.33
C SER A 187 1.58 24.09 3.18
N LYS A 188 1.48 22.84 3.65
CA LYS A 188 0.38 22.38 4.49
C LYS A 188 0.92 21.70 5.74
N THR A 189 0.27 21.98 6.87
CA THR A 189 0.48 21.24 8.11
C THR A 189 -0.66 20.24 8.27
N LEU A 190 -0.31 18.95 8.37
CA LEU A 190 -1.28 17.88 8.58
C LEU A 190 -1.16 17.37 10.01
N PRO A 191 -2.28 17.13 10.72
CA PRO A 191 -2.23 16.47 12.01
C PRO A 191 -1.74 15.04 11.82
N VAL A 192 -0.84 14.60 12.72
CA VAL A 192 -0.37 13.22 12.80
C VAL A 192 -0.53 12.75 14.23
N GLU A 193 -0.85 11.47 14.42
CA GLU A 193 -0.88 10.89 15.75
C GLU A 193 0.52 10.91 16.37
N THR A 194 0.58 11.30 17.64
CA THR A 194 1.82 11.35 18.43
C THR A 194 1.90 10.24 19.48
N THR A 195 0.84 9.44 19.63
CA THR A 195 0.72 8.41 20.65
C THR A 195 0.11 7.14 20.07
N ARG A 196 0.79 6.01 20.24
CA ARG A 196 0.28 4.63 20.17
C ARG A 196 1.01 3.80 21.21
#